data_AF-A0A2Z3H216-F1
#
_entry.id   AF-A0A2Z3H216-F1
#
_cell.length_a   1.000
_cell.length_b   1.000
_cell.length_c   1.000
_cell.angle_alpha   90.00
_cell.angle_beta   90.00
_cell.angle_gamma   90.00
#
_symmetry.space_group_name_H-M   'P 1'
#
loop_
_entity.id
_entity.type
_entity.pdbx_description
1 polymer ?
#
loop_
_entity_poly.entity_id
_entity_poly.type
_entity_poly.pdbx_seq_one_letter_code
_entity_poly.pdbx_strand_id
1 'polypeptide(L)'
;MDRRCNHSHYWTTSPVSDRKAGSTTLHLHGKFEITEQATQATVVAEVIYWDAAPGYFLQTFGSEVPVDVIEELIAEAKEKIVSVHS
;
A
#
# COMPACT_ATOMS: atom_id res chain seq x y z
N MET A 1 1.68 -3.36 -8.60
CA MET A 1 1.15 -2.44 -9.63
C MET A 1 1.99 -1.17 -9.61
N ASP A 2 2.16 -0.50 -10.75
CA ASP A 2 3.03 0.69 -10.90
C ASP A 2 2.16 1.92 -11.22
N ARG A 3 2.36 3.03 -10.51
CA ARG A 3 1.49 4.23 -10.56
C ARG A 3 2.33 5.49 -10.60
N ARG A 4 1.99 6.46 -11.44
CA ARG A 4 2.67 7.77 -11.48
C ARG A 4 1.66 8.88 -11.28
N CYS A 5 1.97 9.78 -10.34
CA CYS A 5 1.21 11.00 -10.12
C CYS A 5 2.21 12.16 -9.95
N ASN A 6 2.17 13.14 -10.85
CA ASN A 6 3.15 14.22 -10.94
C ASN A 6 4.61 13.69 -10.96
N HIS A 7 5.47 14.23 -10.08
CA HIS A 7 6.87 13.82 -9.89
C HIS A 7 7.02 12.61 -8.95
N SER A 8 5.92 11.98 -8.56
CA SER A 8 5.91 10.88 -7.58
C SER A 8 5.58 9.55 -8.26
N HIS A 9 6.34 8.53 -7.89
CA HIS A 9 6.20 7.18 -8.39
C HIS A 9 5.80 6.24 -7.26
N TYR A 10 4.69 5.53 -7.41
CA TYR A 10 4.17 4.62 -6.40
C TYR A 10 4.08 3.19 -6.93
N TRP A 11 4.36 2.22 -6.08
CA TRP A 11 4.19 0.81 -6.41
C TRP A 11 3.84 -0.03 -5.20
N THR A 12 3.24 -1.18 -5.46
CA THR A 12 2.91 -2.17 -4.42
C THR A 12 3.83 -3.38 -4.52
N THR A 13 4.12 -3.98 -3.37
CA THR A 13 4.76 -5.29 -3.27
C THR A 13 3.71 -6.40 -3.12
N SER A 14 4.14 -7.66 -3.10
CA SER A 14 3.22 -8.77 -2.82
C SER A 14 2.64 -8.63 -1.41
N PRO A 15 1.37 -9.03 -1.18
CA PRO A 15 0.81 -9.05 0.16
C PRO A 15 1.67 -9.90 1.10
N VAL A 16 1.87 -9.41 2.31
CA VAL A 16 2.63 -10.11 3.36
C VAL A 16 1.64 -10.58 4.41
N SER A 17 1.57 -11.89 4.63
CA SER A 17 0.74 -12.49 5.66
C SER A 17 1.54 -12.70 6.95
N ASP A 18 1.09 -12.11 8.05
CA ASP A 18 1.60 -12.35 9.39
C ASP A 18 0.67 -13.33 10.13
N ARG A 19 1.10 -14.59 10.20
CA ARG A 19 0.35 -15.65 10.88
C ARG A 19 0.27 -15.47 12.41
N LYS A 20 1.16 -14.69 13.02
CA LYS A 20 1.11 -14.41 14.46
C LYS A 20 0.08 -13.34 14.77
N ALA A 21 -0.01 -12.33 13.90
CA ALA A 21 -1.00 -11.26 14.03
C ALA A 21 -2.38 -11.67 13.47
N GLY A 22 -2.45 -12.67 12.59
CA GLY A 22 -3.68 -13.03 11.89
C GLY A 22 -4.11 -11.94 10.92
N SER A 23 -3.14 -11.39 10.19
CA SER A 23 -3.36 -10.31 9.23
C SER A 23 -2.60 -10.51 7.94
N THR A 24 -3.11 -9.89 6.88
CA THR A 24 -2.42 -9.77 5.61
C THR A 24 -2.37 -8.30 5.21
N THR A 25 -1.17 -7.83 4.87
CA THR A 25 -0.91 -6.42 4.57
C THR A 25 -0.43 -6.23 3.14
N LEU A 26 -0.95 -5.22 2.45
CA LEU A 26 -0.44 -4.74 1.18
C LEU A 26 0.21 -3.35 1.38
N HIS A 27 1.52 -3.26 1.18
CA HIS A 27 2.25 -2.00 1.28
C HIS A 27 2.25 -1.23 -0.04
N LEU A 28 2.01 0.08 0.05
CA LEU A 28 2.26 1.06 -1.00
C LEU A 28 3.58 1.77 -0.71
N HIS A 29 4.51 1.62 -1.63
CA HIS A 29 5.76 2.35 -1.64
C HIS A 29 5.61 3.60 -2.51
N GLY A 30 6.20 4.69 -2.07
CA GLY A 30 6.33 5.94 -2.82
C GLY A 30 7.81 6.30 -2.97
N LYS A 31 8.16 6.78 -4.16
CA LYS A 31 9.46 7.35 -4.49
C LYS A 31 9.23 8.80 -4.91
N PHE A 32 9.79 9.72 -4.11
CA PHE A 32 9.68 11.16 -4.29
C PHE A 32 11.05 11.75 -4.59
N GLU A 33 11.10 12.68 -5.52
CA GLU A 33 12.26 13.55 -5.72
C GLU A 33 12.29 14.56 -4.58
N ILE A 34 13.30 14.44 -3.70
CA ILE A 34 13.48 15.36 -2.57
C ILE A 34 14.41 16.51 -2.99
N THR A 35 15.36 16.23 -3.88
CA THR A 35 16.26 17.20 -4.55
C THR A 35 16.67 16.66 -5.92
N GLU A 36 17.37 17.46 -6.75
CA GLU A 36 17.87 17.08 -8.10
C GLU A 36 18.73 15.79 -8.12
N GLN A 37 19.15 15.27 -6.96
CA GLN A 37 20.05 14.13 -6.84
C GLN A 37 19.63 13.08 -5.81
N ALA A 38 18.57 13.32 -5.03
CA ALA A 38 18.14 12.40 -3.98
C ALA A 38 16.70 11.93 -4.20
N THR A 39 16.56 10.62 -4.41
CA THR A 39 15.26 9.94 -4.40
C THR A 39 15.17 8.97 -3.24
N GLN A 40 14.17 9.13 -2.37
CA GLN A 40 13.89 8.21 -1.28
C GLN A 40 12.68 7.36 -1.62
N ALA A 41 12.85 6.03 -1.55
CA ALA A 41 11.75 5.07 -1.57
C ALA A 41 11.35 4.76 -0.13
N THR A 42 10.07 4.94 0.22
CA THR A 42 9.54 4.59 1.54
C THR A 42 8.15 3.99 1.42
N VAL A 43 7.70 3.26 2.44
CA VAL A 43 6.28 2.91 2.58
C VAL A 43 5.52 4.19 2.94
N VAL A 44 4.49 4.49 2.16
CA VAL A 44 3.69 5.73 2.29
C VAL A 44 2.26 5.45 2.69
N ALA A 45 1.77 4.24 2.42
CA ALA A 45 0.50 3.76 2.90
C ALA A 45 0.50 2.23 2.95
N GLU A 46 -0.44 1.65 3.69
CA GLU A 46 -0.69 0.22 3.70
C GLU A 46 -2.16 -0.08 3.92
N VAL A 47 -2.60 -1.21 3.37
CA VAL A 47 -3.91 -1.78 3.63
C VAL A 47 -3.73 -3.09 4.37
N ILE A 48 -4.27 -3.18 5.57
CA ILE A 48 -4.23 -4.36 6.43
C ILE A 48 -5.61 -5.00 6.43
N TYR A 49 -5.66 -6.31 6.20
CA TYR A 49 -6.83 -7.13 6.42
C TYR A 49 -6.61 -8.00 7.66
N TRP A 50 -7.59 -8.02 8.58
CA TRP A 50 -7.55 -8.85 9.78
C TRP A 50 -8.48 -10.05 9.63
N ASP A 51 -7.94 -11.26 9.80
CA ASP A 51 -8.72 -12.50 9.65
C ASP A 51 -9.73 -12.67 10.79
N ALA A 52 -9.37 -12.22 11.99
CA ALA A 52 -10.20 -12.33 13.19
C ALA A 52 -11.35 -11.30 13.24
N ALA A 53 -11.24 -10.21 12.49
CA ALA A 53 -12.23 -9.14 12.42
C ALA A 53 -12.32 -8.67 10.96
N PRO A 54 -13.21 -9.28 10.14
CA PRO A 54 -13.18 -9.09 8.69
C PRO A 54 -13.40 -7.62 8.36
N GLY A 55 -12.32 -6.98 7.95
CA GLY A 55 -12.26 -5.54 7.75
C GLY A 55 -10.92 -5.13 7.16
N TYR A 56 -10.97 -4.13 6.29
CA TYR A 56 -9.78 -3.49 5.74
C TYR A 56 -9.49 -2.22 6.54
N PHE A 57 -8.25 -2.09 6.99
CA PHE A 57 -7.74 -0.91 7.63
C PHE A 57 -6.73 -0.23 6.70
N LEU A 58 -6.94 1.04 6.41
CA LEU A 58 -5.99 1.87 5.65
C LEU A 58 -5.17 2.70 6.63
N GLN A 59 -3.86 2.66 6.48
CA GLN A 59 -2.93 3.52 7.20
C GLN A 59 -2.03 4.28 6.21
N THR A 60 -1.85 5.58 6.44
CA THR A 60 -0.96 6.44 5.65
C THR A 60 0.18 6.96 6.52
N PHE A 61 1.40 7.02 5.99
CA PHE A 61 2.61 7.37 6.73
C PHE A 61 3.22 8.67 6.23
N GLY A 62 3.00 9.76 6.97
CA GLY A 62 3.75 11.02 6.91
C GLY A 62 3.84 11.73 5.55
N SER A 63 3.21 11.18 4.51
CA SER A 63 3.35 11.57 3.11
C SER A 63 1.96 11.84 2.55
N GLU A 64 1.82 12.93 1.80
CA GLU A 64 0.59 13.20 1.05
C GLU A 64 0.51 12.19 -0.11
N VAL A 65 -0.43 11.26 0.00
CA VAL A 65 -0.74 10.30 -1.07
C VAL A 65 -2.01 10.78 -1.75
N PRO A 66 -2.01 10.99 -3.09
CA PRO A 66 -3.21 11.37 -3.82
C PRO A 66 -4.34 10.37 -3.58
N VAL A 67 -5.58 10.89 -3.47
CA VAL A 67 -6.75 10.06 -3.19
C VAL A 67 -6.94 8.96 -4.24
N ASP A 68 -6.71 9.25 -5.51
CA ASP A 68 -6.81 8.27 -6.60
C ASP A 68 -5.85 7.08 -6.40
N VAL A 69 -4.64 7.35 -5.91
CA VAL A 69 -3.64 6.31 -5.60
C VAL A 69 -4.08 5.45 -4.41
N ILE A 70 -4.74 6.04 -3.42
CA ILE A 70 -5.31 5.33 -2.27
C ILE A 70 -6.50 4.46 -2.70
N GLU A 71 -7.38 4.96 -3.56
CA GLU A 71 -8.52 4.20 -4.07
C GLU A 71 -8.06 2.99 -4.89
N GLU A 72 -7.06 3.17 -5.76
CA GLU A 72 -6.43 2.08 -6.48
C GLU A 72 -5.74 1.07 -5.56
N LEU A 73 -5.10 1.53 -4.47
CA LEU A 73 -4.50 0.65 -3.47
C LEU A 73 -5.56 -0.21 -2.77
N ILE A 74 -6.70 0.38 -2.41
CA ILE A 74 -7.82 -0.35 -1.78
C ILE A 74 -8.41 -1.37 -2.75
N ALA A 75 -8.60 -0.99 -4.01
CA ALA A 75 -9.08 -1.90 -5.05
C ALA A 75 -8.12 -3.09 -5.22
N GLU A 76 -6.82 -2.83 -5.34
CA GLU A 76 -5.80 -3.87 -5.45
C GLU A 76 -5.74 -4.77 -4.20
N ALA A 77 -5.89 -4.20 -3.00
CA ALA A 77 -5.93 -4.97 -1.75
C ALA A 77 -7.13 -5.93 -1.71
N LYS A 78 -8.31 -5.46 -2.15
CA LYS A 78 -9.51 -6.31 -2.24
C LYS A 78 -9.33 -7.46 -3.24
N GLU A 79 -8.64 -7.25 -4.35
CA GLU A 79 -8.38 -8.32 -5.31
C GLU A 79 -7.35 -9.32 -4.78
N LYS A 80 -6.21 -8.81 -4.29
CA LYS A 80 -5.06 -9.64 -3.93
C LYS A 80 -5.20 -10.35 -2.60
N ILE A 81 -5.79 -9.69 -1.60
CA ILE A 81 -5.91 -10.27 -0.26
C ILE A 81 -7.07 -11.26 -0.22
N VAL A 82 -8.22 -10.96 -0.84
CA VAL A 82 -9.34 -11.93 -0.94
C VAL A 82 -8.89 -13.19 -1.65
N SER A 83 -8.10 -13.08 -2.73
CA SER A 83 -7.57 -14.24 -3.44
C SER A 83 -6.63 -15.12 -2.60
N VAL A 84 -6.07 -14.63 -1.49
CA VAL A 84 -5.21 -15.41 -0.59
C VAL A 84 -6.02 -16.16 0.47
N HIS A 85 -7.25 -15.72 0.75
CA HIS A 85 -8.12 -16.28 1.80
C HIS A 85 -9.38 -16.99 1.25
N SER A 86 -9.48 -17.13 -0.08
CA SER A 86 -10.52 -17.90 -0.79
C SER A 86 -10.06 -19.34 -1.05
#